data_AF-A0A958N7K3-F1
#
_entry.id   AF-A0A958N7K3-F1
#
_cell.length_a   1.000
_cell.length_b   1.000
_cell.length_c   1.000
_cell.angle_alpha   90.00
_cell.angle_beta   90.00
_cell.angle_gamma   90.00
#
_symmetry.space_group_name_H-M   'P 1'
#
loop_
_entity.id
_entity.type
_entity.pdbx_description
1 polymer ?
#
loop_
_entity_poly.entity_id
_entity_poly.type
_entity_poly.pdbx_seq_one_letter_code
_entity_poly.pdbx_strand_id
1 'polypeptide(L)'
;MSRGIFFGGAQSLDNDLVRKCVIRIPEVTIRLREAQKIMDQSEEYVDLMSLMNSENRDFQNFLKYRGALAAAVQTGLYDRYRKTQAEPAIFLGHANGKFAAGQCCGAESFEAMILESIKPSTPSAPVIQGLEMPILSRGATNARVHSFEVSDGEGFCESPQECYDVVSMIEKLADEKGLTQLIIIGPGLDAIGELIDHPVRERVQMLETIEMDPLLGWFWSDIKRLEAVPA
;
A
#
# COMPACT_ATOMS: atom_id res chain seq x y z
N MET A 1 -12.34 13.27 15.94
CA MET A 1 -11.62 13.32 14.65
C MET A 1 -11.57 11.92 14.11
N SER A 2 -12.20 11.67 12.97
CA SER A 2 -12.20 10.34 12.34
C SER A 2 -10.94 10.20 11.48
N ARG A 3 -10.24 9.06 11.64
CA ARG A 3 -9.02 8.73 10.91
C ARG A 3 -9.23 7.49 10.08
N GLY A 4 -8.80 7.56 8.84
CA GLY A 4 -8.71 6.43 7.93
C GLY A 4 -7.26 6.09 7.63
N ILE A 5 -7.02 4.84 7.25
CA ILE A 5 -5.78 4.40 6.65
C ILE A 5 -6.02 4.06 5.19
N PHE A 6 -5.06 4.42 4.35
CA PHE A 6 -5.06 4.11 2.93
C PHE A 6 -3.83 3.27 2.56
N PHE A 7 -4.08 2.08 2.04
CA PHE A 7 -3.10 1.17 1.47
C PHE A 7 -3.10 1.34 -0.04
N GLY A 8 -2.03 1.91 -0.59
CA GLY A 8 -1.95 2.14 -2.03
C GLY A 8 -1.49 0.93 -2.83
N GLY A 9 -1.14 1.16 -4.10
CA GLY A 9 -0.67 0.11 -5.00
C GLY A 9 0.80 -0.28 -4.79
N ALA A 10 1.21 -1.34 -5.47
CA ALA A 10 2.59 -1.87 -5.45
C ALA A 10 3.59 -1.06 -6.30
N GLN A 11 3.23 0.16 -6.72
CA GLN A 11 3.95 0.95 -7.73
C GLN A 11 5.32 1.41 -7.27
N SER A 12 5.41 1.89 -6.03
CA SER A 12 6.64 2.39 -5.44
C SER A 12 7.75 1.34 -5.29
N LEU A 13 7.38 0.05 -5.23
CA LEU A 13 8.37 -1.03 -5.21
C LEU A 13 9.10 -1.20 -6.55
N ASP A 14 8.72 -0.51 -7.63
CA ASP A 14 9.51 -0.54 -8.88
C ASP A 14 10.85 0.21 -8.75
N ASN A 15 11.00 1.08 -7.76
CA ASN A 15 12.25 1.80 -7.49
C ASN A 15 13.14 1.00 -6.53
N ASP A 16 14.36 0.65 -6.94
CA ASP A 16 15.29 -0.15 -6.14
C ASP A 16 15.77 0.58 -4.89
N LEU A 17 15.92 1.91 -4.94
CA LEU A 17 16.28 2.71 -3.77
C LEU A 17 15.18 2.66 -2.71
N VAL A 18 13.92 2.73 -3.13
CA VAL A 18 12.77 2.55 -2.24
C VAL A 18 12.79 1.15 -1.62
N ARG A 19 13.00 0.09 -2.42
CA ARG A 19 13.08 -1.29 -1.90
C ARG A 19 14.22 -1.45 -0.90
N LYS A 20 15.43 -0.98 -1.23
CA LYS A 20 16.61 -1.03 -0.36
C LYS A 20 16.43 -0.22 0.93
N CYS A 21 15.68 0.88 0.88
CA CYS A 21 15.37 1.66 2.07
C CYS A 21 14.30 1.00 2.94
N VAL A 22 13.23 0.46 2.35
CA VAL A 22 12.10 -0.10 3.10
C VAL A 22 12.46 -1.36 3.86
N ILE A 23 13.36 -2.20 3.32
CA ILE A 23 13.84 -3.40 4.03
C ILE A 23 14.69 -3.10 5.28
N ARG A 24 15.18 -1.85 5.44
CA ARG A 24 15.89 -1.43 6.65
C ARG A 24 14.94 -1.19 7.83
N ILE A 25 13.63 -1.10 7.56
CA ILE A 25 12.60 -0.94 8.59
C ILE A 25 12.35 -2.32 9.23
N PRO A 26 12.59 -2.51 10.53
CA PRO A 26 12.55 -3.84 11.16
C PRO A 26 11.22 -4.56 11.00
N GLU A 27 10.11 -3.84 11.15
CA GLU A 27 8.76 -4.39 11.00
C GLU A 27 8.52 -4.94 9.58
N VAL A 28 9.05 -4.25 8.56
CA VAL A 28 8.99 -4.70 7.17
C VAL A 28 9.83 -5.96 6.98
N THR A 29 11.05 -6.02 7.53
CA THR A 29 11.89 -7.22 7.46
C THR A 29 11.22 -8.42 8.12
N ILE A 30 10.54 -8.22 9.26
CA ILE A 30 9.82 -9.28 9.97
C ILE A 30 8.70 -9.84 9.08
N ARG A 31 7.87 -8.98 8.49
CA ARG A 31 6.78 -9.43 7.60
C ARG A 31 7.27 -10.08 6.32
N LEU A 32 8.37 -9.61 5.74
CA LEU A 32 8.99 -10.27 4.59
C LEU A 32 9.49 -11.68 4.94
N ARG A 33 10.05 -11.89 6.13
CA ARG A 33 10.47 -13.22 6.60
C ARG A 33 9.28 -14.13 6.91
N GLU A 34 8.19 -13.59 7.43
CA GLU A 34 6.95 -14.35 7.61
C GLU A 34 6.35 -14.77 6.27
N ALA A 35 6.30 -13.85 5.30
CA ALA A 35 5.87 -14.14 3.94
C ALA A 35 6.77 -15.20 3.28
N GLN A 36 8.10 -15.12 3.48
CA GLN A 36 9.03 -16.13 2.99
C GLN A 36 8.68 -17.52 3.52
N LYS A 37 8.40 -17.68 4.82
CA LYS A 37 8.04 -18.98 5.41
C LYS A 37 6.76 -19.57 4.82
N ILE A 38 5.80 -18.72 4.44
CA ILE A 38 4.57 -19.14 3.76
C ILE A 38 4.90 -19.59 2.33
N MET A 39 5.74 -18.84 1.63
CA MET A 39 6.15 -19.14 0.26
C MET A 39 7.09 -20.34 0.13
N ASP A 40 7.89 -20.64 1.16
CA ASP A 40 8.74 -21.83 1.21
C ASP A 40 7.94 -23.13 1.18
N GLN A 41 6.63 -23.06 1.44
CA GLN A 41 5.71 -24.20 1.32
C GLN A 41 5.19 -24.39 -0.12
N SER A 42 5.45 -23.43 -1.02
CA SER A 42 5.09 -23.50 -2.43
C SER A 42 6.17 -24.21 -3.26
N GLU A 43 5.80 -24.73 -4.43
CA GLU A 43 6.72 -25.46 -5.31
C GLU A 43 7.80 -24.56 -5.95
N GLU A 44 7.55 -23.25 -6.01
CA GLU A 44 8.45 -22.29 -6.64
C GLU A 44 9.30 -21.56 -5.59
N TYR A 45 10.60 -21.85 -5.59
CA TYR A 45 11.54 -21.17 -4.70
C TYR A 45 11.87 -19.76 -5.21
N VAL A 46 11.52 -18.75 -4.41
CA VAL A 46 12.00 -17.38 -4.56
C VAL A 46 12.36 -16.81 -3.20
N ASP A 47 13.55 -16.23 -3.11
CA ASP A 47 14.00 -15.47 -1.95
C ASP A 47 13.51 -14.02 -2.06
N LEU A 48 12.49 -13.67 -1.27
CA LEU A 48 11.89 -12.35 -1.20
C LEU A 48 12.87 -11.28 -0.75
N MET A 49 13.78 -11.59 0.17
CA MET A 49 14.77 -10.63 0.66
C MET A 49 15.82 -10.32 -0.40
N SER A 50 16.25 -11.34 -1.14
CA SER A 50 17.14 -11.16 -2.30
C SER A 50 16.43 -10.38 -3.40
N LEU A 51 15.15 -10.66 -3.65
CA LEU A 51 14.35 -9.92 -4.65
C LEU A 51 14.16 -8.44 -4.28
N MET A 52 13.97 -8.12 -3.00
CA MET A 52 13.90 -6.72 -2.56
C MET A 52 15.25 -5.98 -2.70
N ASN A 53 16.37 -6.69 -2.68
CA ASN A 53 17.70 -6.11 -2.88
C ASN A 53 18.15 -6.09 -4.35
N SER A 54 17.41 -6.72 -5.26
CA SER A 54 17.80 -6.81 -6.66
C SER A 54 17.64 -5.49 -7.40
N GLU A 55 18.33 -5.38 -8.54
CA GLU A 55 18.16 -4.27 -9.47
C GLU A 55 16.77 -4.29 -10.13
N ASN A 56 16.33 -3.14 -10.63
CA ASN A 56 14.99 -3.01 -11.22
C ASN A 56 14.75 -4.00 -12.36
N ARG A 57 15.74 -4.24 -13.22
CA ARG A 57 15.62 -5.20 -14.34
C ARG A 57 15.30 -6.60 -13.85
N ASP A 58 15.98 -7.05 -12.81
CA ASP A 58 15.78 -8.40 -12.28
C ASP A 58 14.46 -8.47 -11.52
N PHE A 59 14.10 -7.41 -10.78
CA PHE A 59 12.81 -7.30 -10.11
C PHE A 59 11.61 -7.40 -11.06
N GLN A 60 11.68 -6.78 -12.24
CA GLN A 60 10.63 -6.87 -13.26
C GLN A 60 10.42 -8.28 -13.82
N ASN A 61 11.39 -9.19 -13.69
CA ASN A 61 11.19 -10.58 -14.10
C ASN A 61 10.30 -11.37 -13.11
N PHE A 62 10.04 -10.82 -11.93
CA PHE A 62 9.32 -11.46 -10.83
C PHE A 62 8.00 -10.74 -10.47
N LEU A 63 7.34 -10.14 -11.47
CA LEU A 63 6.09 -9.39 -11.31
C LEU A 63 4.99 -10.15 -10.56
N LYS A 64 4.97 -11.49 -10.64
CA LYS A 64 3.98 -12.32 -9.93
C LYS A 64 4.07 -12.19 -8.40
N TYR A 65 5.24 -11.89 -7.84
CA TYR A 65 5.41 -11.74 -6.38
C TYR A 65 5.24 -10.30 -5.90
N ARG A 66 5.04 -9.36 -6.83
CA ARG A 66 4.95 -7.93 -6.53
C ARG A 66 3.78 -7.60 -5.60
N GLY A 67 2.64 -8.26 -5.79
CA GLY A 67 1.48 -8.11 -4.90
C GLY A 67 1.82 -8.52 -3.47
N ALA A 68 2.41 -9.71 -3.30
CA ALA A 68 2.80 -10.23 -2.00
C ALA A 68 3.87 -9.38 -1.29
N LEU A 69 4.87 -8.90 -2.04
CA LEU A 69 5.90 -7.99 -1.51
C LEU A 69 5.28 -6.67 -1.06
N ALA A 70 4.40 -6.07 -1.85
CA ALA A 70 3.72 -4.84 -1.47
C ALA A 70 2.84 -5.04 -0.23
N ALA A 71 2.07 -6.13 -0.17
CA ALA A 71 1.24 -6.44 0.98
C ALA A 71 2.09 -6.64 2.24
N ALA A 72 3.18 -7.41 2.17
CA ALA A 72 4.09 -7.61 3.31
C ALA A 72 4.75 -6.30 3.78
N VAL A 73 5.20 -5.47 2.85
CA VAL A 73 5.78 -4.14 3.16
C VAL A 73 4.74 -3.24 3.83
N GLN A 74 3.53 -3.19 3.28
CA GLN A 74 2.45 -2.38 3.81
C GLN A 74 2.00 -2.83 5.19
N THR A 75 1.85 -4.14 5.42
CA THR A 75 1.58 -4.68 6.76
C THR A 75 2.68 -4.31 7.75
N GLY A 76 3.96 -4.41 7.34
CA GLY A 76 5.07 -4.02 8.22
C GLY A 76 5.08 -2.53 8.57
N LEU A 77 4.77 -1.67 7.60
CA LEU A 77 4.60 -0.22 7.85
C LEU A 77 3.40 0.05 8.75
N TYR A 78 2.31 -0.70 8.62
CA TYR A 78 1.17 -0.59 9.51
C TYR A 78 1.47 -1.06 10.94
N ASP A 79 2.19 -2.17 11.12
CA ASP A 79 2.63 -2.61 12.45
C ASP A 79 3.46 -1.53 13.14
N ARG A 80 4.31 -0.85 12.37
CA ARG A 80 5.11 0.26 12.86
C ARG A 80 4.25 1.46 13.24
N TYR A 81 3.30 1.83 12.40
CA TYR A 81 2.30 2.87 12.70
C TYR A 81 1.57 2.58 14.02
N ARG A 82 1.09 1.35 14.22
CA ARG A 82 0.34 0.95 15.43
C ARG A 82 1.13 1.05 16.72
N LYS A 83 2.46 1.03 16.67
CA LYS A 83 3.30 1.22 17.87
C LYS A 83 3.23 2.63 18.42
N THR A 84 2.91 3.61 17.59
CA THR A 84 2.96 5.03 17.95
C THR A 84 1.62 5.72 17.87
N GLN A 85 0.68 5.19 17.09
CA GLN A 85 -0.62 5.81 16.81
C GLN A 85 -1.78 4.92 17.23
N ALA A 86 -2.92 5.57 17.48
CA ALA A 86 -4.18 4.87 17.76
C ALA A 86 -4.71 4.14 16.52
N GLU A 87 -5.47 3.08 16.78
CA GLU A 87 -6.12 2.26 15.75
C GLU A 87 -7.14 3.10 14.95
N PRO A 88 -7.09 3.05 13.61
CA PRO A 88 -8.03 3.77 12.76
C PRO A 88 -9.40 3.06 12.73
N ALA A 89 -10.44 3.82 12.39
CA ALA A 89 -11.80 3.27 12.24
C ALA A 89 -12.08 2.78 10.80
N ILE A 90 -11.34 3.31 9.83
CA ILE A 90 -11.59 3.12 8.39
C ILE A 90 -10.31 2.62 7.74
N PHE A 91 -10.42 1.59 6.91
CA PHE A 91 -9.32 1.04 6.11
C PHE A 91 -9.71 1.11 4.63
N LEU A 92 -8.82 1.65 3.81
CA LEU A 92 -9.00 1.77 2.37
C LEU A 92 -7.87 1.03 1.66
N GLY A 93 -8.19 0.25 0.64
CA GLY A 93 -7.20 -0.44 -0.18
C GLY A 93 -7.43 -0.18 -1.66
N HIS A 94 -6.38 0.21 -2.37
CA HIS A 94 -6.39 0.39 -3.82
C HIS A 94 -5.59 -0.70 -4.51
N ALA A 95 -6.17 -1.34 -5.54
CA ALA A 95 -5.56 -2.45 -6.26
C ALA A 95 -5.09 -3.56 -5.29
N ASN A 96 -3.77 -3.81 -5.21
CA ASN A 96 -3.18 -4.81 -4.33
C ASN A 96 -3.18 -4.38 -2.85
N GLY A 97 -3.33 -3.08 -2.56
CA GLY A 97 -3.43 -2.57 -1.20
C GLY A 97 -4.67 -3.08 -0.46
N LYS A 98 -5.68 -3.61 -1.17
CA LYS A 98 -6.85 -4.24 -0.54
C LYS A 98 -6.49 -5.45 0.34
N PHE A 99 -5.47 -6.21 -0.04
CA PHE A 99 -5.04 -7.38 0.72
C PHE A 99 -4.39 -6.95 2.04
N ALA A 100 -3.50 -5.96 1.99
CA ALA A 100 -2.95 -5.37 3.20
C ALA A 100 -4.05 -4.76 4.08
N ALA A 101 -5.01 -4.03 3.49
CA ALA A 101 -6.13 -3.46 4.21
C ALA A 101 -6.99 -4.52 4.91
N GLY A 102 -7.36 -5.60 4.20
CA GLY A 102 -8.13 -6.72 4.73
C GLY A 102 -7.43 -7.44 5.89
N GLN A 103 -6.13 -7.68 5.76
CA GLN A 103 -5.34 -8.30 6.81
C GLN A 103 -5.17 -7.38 8.02
N CYS A 104 -4.90 -6.10 7.79
CA CYS A 104 -4.68 -5.11 8.85
C CYS A 104 -5.94 -4.78 9.63
N CYS A 105 -7.10 -4.90 8.98
CA CYS A 105 -8.41 -4.85 9.60
C CYS A 105 -8.85 -6.23 10.12
N GLY A 106 -8.05 -7.30 10.02
CA GLY A 106 -8.41 -8.61 10.58
C GLY A 106 -9.55 -9.34 9.87
N ALA A 107 -9.96 -8.91 8.67
CA ALA A 107 -10.91 -9.63 7.82
C ALA A 107 -10.29 -10.90 7.22
N GLU A 108 -8.96 -10.94 7.04
CA GLU A 108 -8.22 -12.10 6.54
C GLU A 108 -6.94 -12.36 7.34
N SER A 109 -6.46 -13.62 7.31
CA SER A 109 -5.17 -13.97 7.91
C SER A 109 -4.02 -13.50 7.03
N PHE A 110 -2.85 -13.28 7.62
CA PHE A 110 -1.64 -12.92 6.87
C PHE A 110 -1.25 -13.99 5.85
N GLU A 111 -1.46 -15.26 6.18
CA GLU A 111 -1.23 -16.38 5.26
C GLU A 111 -2.15 -16.32 4.04
N ALA A 112 -3.46 -16.14 4.25
CA ALA A 112 -4.43 -16.01 3.16
C ALA A 112 -4.09 -14.80 2.26
N MET A 113 -3.77 -13.66 2.88
CA MET A 113 -3.37 -12.44 2.17
C MET A 113 -2.18 -12.68 1.23
N ILE A 114 -1.11 -13.33 1.70
CA ILE A 114 0.08 -13.61 0.90
C ILE A 114 -0.24 -14.57 -0.24
N LEU A 115 -0.98 -15.65 0.03
CA LEU A 115 -1.33 -16.65 -0.99
C LEU A 115 -2.23 -16.05 -2.08
N GLU A 116 -3.22 -15.23 -1.73
CA GLU A 116 -4.07 -14.53 -2.70
C GLU A 116 -3.27 -13.50 -3.51
N SER A 117 -2.31 -12.81 -2.88
CA SER A 117 -1.50 -11.77 -3.54
C SER A 117 -0.51 -12.29 -4.58
N ILE A 118 -0.23 -13.60 -4.61
CA ILE A 118 0.64 -14.26 -5.59
C ILE A 118 -0.16 -14.77 -6.79
N LYS A 119 -1.48 -14.98 -6.61
CA LYS A 119 -2.31 -15.47 -7.70
C LYS A 119 -2.29 -14.43 -8.84
N PRO A 120 -2.14 -14.88 -10.11
CA PRO A 120 -2.25 -13.97 -11.23
C PRO A 120 -3.63 -13.31 -11.17
N SER A 121 -3.64 -11.99 -10.99
CA SER A 121 -4.86 -11.19 -11.06
C SER A 121 -5.56 -11.52 -12.37
N THR A 122 -6.79 -12.02 -12.30
CA THR A 122 -7.63 -12.23 -13.49
C THR A 122 -7.63 -10.92 -14.29
N PRO A 123 -7.26 -10.95 -15.59
CA PRO A 123 -7.01 -9.74 -16.34
C PRO A 123 -8.32 -8.94 -16.46
N SER A 124 -8.41 -7.88 -15.67
CA SER A 124 -9.40 -6.82 -15.88
C SER A 124 -8.81 -5.91 -16.96
N ALA A 125 -9.04 -6.28 -18.22
CA ALA A 125 -8.62 -5.58 -19.44
C ALA A 125 -7.08 -5.43 -19.65
N PRO A 126 -6.60 -5.34 -20.91
CA PRO A 126 -5.18 -5.27 -21.20
C PRO A 126 -4.59 -3.95 -20.68
N VAL A 127 -3.66 -4.06 -19.73
CA VAL A 127 -2.73 -2.99 -19.39
C VAL A 127 -1.72 -2.89 -20.54
N ILE A 128 -1.83 -1.82 -21.34
CA ILE A 128 -0.85 -1.52 -22.39
C ILE A 128 0.46 -1.15 -21.67
N GLN A 129 1.46 -2.03 -21.76
CA GLN A 129 2.82 -1.75 -21.32
C GLN A 129 3.41 -0.60 -22.14
N GLY A 130 3.88 0.45 -21.47
CA GLY A 130 4.69 1.50 -22.10
C GLY A 130 4.08 2.91 -22.14
N LEU A 131 2.98 3.16 -21.43
CA LEU A 131 2.54 4.53 -21.17
C LEU A 131 2.63 4.79 -19.66
N GLU A 132 3.31 5.89 -19.29
CA GLU A 132 2.94 6.67 -18.11
C GLU A 132 1.41 6.58 -17.98
N MET A 133 0.91 6.10 -16.84
CA MET A 133 -0.51 5.80 -16.70
C MET A 133 -1.32 6.93 -17.34
N PRO A 134 -2.17 6.66 -18.35
CA PRO A 134 -3.01 7.71 -18.87
C PRO A 134 -3.93 8.07 -17.72
N ILE A 135 -3.59 9.14 -17.01
CA ILE A 135 -4.47 9.85 -16.10
C ILE A 135 -5.62 10.27 -17.01
N LEU A 136 -6.65 9.44 -17.11
CA LEU A 136 -7.95 9.90 -17.59
C LEU A 136 -8.26 11.14 -16.76
N SER A 137 -8.77 12.19 -17.41
CA SER A 137 -8.69 13.62 -17.05
C SER A 137 -9.25 14.05 -15.68
N ARG A 138 -9.38 13.14 -14.71
CA ARG A 138 -9.87 13.26 -13.34
C ARG A 138 -9.24 12.26 -12.34
N GLY A 139 -8.06 11.69 -12.62
CA GLY A 139 -7.41 10.76 -11.67
C GLY A 139 -8.00 9.35 -11.59
N ALA A 140 -8.91 9.01 -12.50
CA ALA A 140 -9.52 7.69 -12.55
C ALA A 140 -8.47 6.62 -12.95
N THR A 141 -8.09 5.78 -11.99
CA THR A 141 -7.42 4.52 -12.25
C THR A 141 -8.46 3.43 -12.47
N ASN A 142 -8.26 2.49 -13.41
CA ASN A 142 -9.17 1.33 -13.57
C ASN A 142 -9.14 0.32 -12.39
N ALA A 143 -8.52 0.68 -11.28
CA ALA A 143 -8.38 -0.17 -10.11
C ALA A 143 -9.47 0.15 -9.08
N ARG A 144 -10.12 -0.91 -8.59
CA ARG A 144 -11.16 -0.82 -7.57
C ARG A 144 -10.57 -0.39 -6.22
N VAL A 145 -11.32 0.46 -5.52
CA VAL A 145 -11.06 0.85 -4.14
C VAL A 145 -11.99 0.05 -3.24
N HIS A 146 -11.40 -0.68 -2.30
CA HIS A 146 -12.10 -1.44 -1.27
C HIS A 146 -12.06 -0.65 0.04
N SER A 147 -13.18 -0.63 0.77
CA SER A 147 -13.25 -0.02 2.09
C SER A 147 -13.70 -1.05 3.12
N PHE A 148 -13.03 -1.05 4.27
CA PHE A 148 -13.33 -1.93 5.39
C PHE A 148 -13.60 -1.05 6.61
N GLU A 149 -14.67 -1.37 7.33
CA GLU A 149 -15.09 -0.66 8.53
C GLU A 149 -15.10 -1.60 9.73
N VAL A 150 -14.77 -1.04 10.90
CA VAL A 150 -14.98 -1.70 12.20
C VAL A 150 -16.47 -1.62 12.51
N SER A 151 -17.18 -2.75 12.57
CA SER A 151 -18.55 -2.80 13.11
C SER A 151 -18.49 -3.02 14.62
N ASP A 152 -19.29 -2.27 15.38
CA ASP A 152 -19.37 -2.36 16.84
C ASP A 152 -19.76 -3.78 17.30
N GLY A 153 -18.75 -4.62 17.59
CA GLY A 153 -18.90 -5.91 18.27
C GLY A 153 -18.95 -7.17 17.40
N GLU A 154 -18.98 -7.09 16.07
CA GLU A 154 -19.09 -8.27 15.18
C GLU A 154 -17.87 -8.49 14.25
N GLY A 155 -16.79 -7.75 14.47
CA GLY A 155 -15.61 -7.79 13.61
C GLY A 155 -15.72 -6.81 12.44
N PHE A 156 -14.87 -6.98 11.44
CA PHE A 156 -14.75 -6.05 10.32
C PHE A 156 -15.61 -6.50 9.15
N CYS A 157 -16.33 -5.56 8.56
CA CYS A 157 -17.13 -5.80 7.37
C CYS A 157 -16.52 -5.06 6.19
N GLU A 158 -16.33 -5.78 5.07
CA GLU A 158 -16.11 -5.12 3.79
C GLU A 158 -17.37 -4.31 3.47
N SER A 159 -17.22 -3.01 3.26
CA SER A 159 -18.33 -2.19 2.83
C SER A 159 -18.72 -2.62 1.42
N PRO A 160 -20.01 -2.85 1.13
CA PRO A 160 -20.47 -3.26 -0.20
C PRO A 160 -20.29 -2.18 -1.28
N GLN A 161 -19.71 -1.03 -0.93
CA GLN A 161 -19.53 0.10 -1.82
C GLN A 161 -18.19 -0.01 -2.55
N GLU A 162 -18.23 -0.54 -3.78
CA GLU A 162 -17.11 -0.46 -4.72
C GLU A 162 -17.09 0.91 -5.40
N CYS A 163 -15.96 1.62 -5.34
CA CYS A 163 -15.73 2.81 -6.16
C CYS A 163 -14.50 2.61 -7.05
N TYR A 164 -14.55 3.13 -8.27
CA TYR A 164 -13.43 3.12 -9.21
C TYR A 164 -12.51 4.34 -9.05
N ASP A 165 -12.88 5.27 -8.17
CA ASP A 165 -12.14 6.50 -7.92
C ASP A 165 -11.84 6.68 -6.42
N VAL A 166 -10.55 6.82 -6.11
CA VAL A 166 -10.06 7.04 -4.75
C VAL A 166 -10.55 8.40 -4.22
N VAL A 167 -10.58 9.43 -5.08
CA VAL A 167 -11.00 10.79 -4.67
C VAL A 167 -12.47 10.77 -4.25
N SER A 168 -13.34 10.24 -5.10
CA SER A 168 -14.77 10.08 -4.79
C SER A 168 -15.03 9.29 -3.51
N MET A 169 -14.25 8.23 -3.25
CA MET A 169 -14.37 7.46 -2.01
C MET A 169 -13.98 8.29 -0.79
N ILE A 170 -12.88 9.04 -0.85
CA ILE A 170 -12.43 9.90 0.25
C ILE A 170 -13.45 11.01 0.52
N GLU A 171 -13.98 11.65 -0.53
CA GLU A 171 -15.04 12.66 -0.41
C GLU A 171 -16.26 12.12 0.31
N LYS A 172 -16.72 10.94 -0.11
CA LYS A 172 -17.86 10.28 0.50
C LYS A 172 -17.62 9.97 1.98
N LEU A 173 -16.43 9.47 2.33
CA LEU A 173 -16.08 9.19 3.73
C LEU A 173 -15.94 10.48 4.56
N ALA A 174 -15.49 11.58 3.95
CA ALA A 174 -15.48 12.88 4.59
C ALA A 174 -16.90 13.36 4.91
N ASP A 175 -17.82 13.21 3.96
CA ASP A 175 -19.22 13.65 4.10
C ASP A 175 -20.05 12.76 5.04
N GLU A 176 -19.98 11.44 4.86
CA GLU A 176 -20.83 10.49 5.58
C GLU A 176 -20.28 10.08 6.94
N LYS A 177 -18.95 10.00 7.06
CA LYS A 177 -18.27 9.44 8.25
C LYS A 177 -17.40 10.49 8.97
N GLY A 178 -17.39 11.73 8.49
CA GLY A 178 -16.59 12.80 9.08
C GLY A 178 -15.09 12.53 9.07
N LEU A 179 -14.59 11.83 8.03
CA LEU A 179 -13.16 11.59 7.84
C LEU A 179 -12.42 12.93 7.80
N THR A 180 -11.50 13.12 8.75
CA THR A 180 -10.70 14.35 8.86
C THR A 180 -9.22 14.13 8.56
N GLN A 181 -8.78 12.88 8.58
CA GLN A 181 -7.38 12.53 8.39
C GLN A 181 -7.26 11.18 7.69
N LEU A 182 -6.39 11.10 6.71
CA LEU A 182 -6.07 9.88 5.97
C LEU A 182 -4.56 9.61 6.08
N ILE A 183 -4.21 8.48 6.68
CA ILE A 183 -2.82 8.05 6.83
C ILE A 183 -2.48 7.06 5.72
N ILE A 184 -1.48 7.38 4.92
CA ILE A 184 -1.04 6.57 3.80
C ILE A 184 0.00 5.56 4.30
N ILE A 185 -0.26 4.29 3.98
CA ILE A 185 0.60 3.14 4.27
C ILE A 185 1.19 2.62 2.97
N GLY A 186 2.49 2.80 2.83
CA GLY A 186 3.26 2.40 1.66
C GLY A 186 4.17 3.53 1.21
N PRO A 187 5.38 3.23 0.72
CA PRO A 187 6.25 4.27 0.19
C PRO A 187 5.66 4.83 -1.11
N GLY A 188 5.92 6.09 -1.43
CA GLY A 188 5.86 6.63 -2.81
C GLY A 188 4.45 6.82 -3.37
N LEU A 189 3.53 7.32 -2.55
CA LEU A 189 2.13 7.59 -2.91
C LEU A 189 1.83 9.07 -3.19
N ASP A 190 2.87 9.85 -3.46
CA ASP A 190 2.78 11.29 -3.78
C ASP A 190 1.73 11.60 -4.87
N ALA A 191 1.56 10.68 -5.82
CA ALA A 191 0.57 10.79 -6.88
C ALA A 191 -0.88 10.92 -6.38
N ILE A 192 -1.27 10.29 -5.27
CA ILE A 192 -2.66 10.44 -4.76
C ILE A 192 -2.87 11.82 -4.16
N GLY A 193 -1.86 12.37 -3.49
CA GLY A 193 -1.89 13.75 -3.01
C GLY A 193 -2.21 14.69 -4.17
N GLU A 194 -1.50 14.55 -5.29
CA GLU A 194 -1.70 15.36 -6.51
C GLU A 194 -3.08 15.18 -7.16
N LEU A 195 -3.64 13.96 -7.13
CA LEU A 195 -4.93 13.63 -7.75
C LEU A 195 -6.14 14.14 -6.98
N ILE A 196 -5.99 14.46 -5.68
CA ILE A 196 -7.12 14.88 -4.87
C ILE A 196 -7.37 16.39 -5.01
N ASP A 197 -8.59 16.72 -5.46
CA ASP A 197 -9.05 18.09 -5.69
C ASP A 197 -8.97 18.96 -4.42
N HIS A 198 -8.76 20.26 -4.63
CA HIS A 198 -8.62 21.28 -3.57
C HIS A 198 -9.70 21.23 -2.45
N PRO A 199 -11.00 21.02 -2.74
CA PRO A 199 -12.04 21.00 -1.71
C PRO A 199 -11.93 19.82 -0.73
N VAL A 200 -11.29 18.72 -1.14
CA VAL A 200 -11.06 17.56 -0.27
C VAL A 200 -9.85 17.80 0.61
N ARG A 201 -8.79 18.42 0.07
CA ARG A 201 -7.57 18.76 0.82
C ARG A 201 -7.81 19.75 1.95
N GLU A 202 -8.81 20.62 1.82
CA GLU A 202 -9.22 21.52 2.91
C GLU A 202 -9.89 20.79 4.09
N ARG A 203 -10.45 19.59 3.85
CA ARG A 203 -11.25 18.84 4.81
C ARG A 203 -10.52 17.63 5.39
N VAL A 204 -9.68 16.99 4.59
CA VAL A 204 -8.99 15.75 4.92
C VAL A 204 -7.48 15.98 4.89
N GLN A 205 -6.85 15.91 6.06
CA GLN A 205 -5.40 15.95 6.16
C GLN A 205 -4.81 14.61 5.72
N MET A 206 -3.94 14.62 4.71
CA MET A 206 -3.20 13.43 4.28
C MET A 206 -1.80 13.45 4.88
N LEU A 207 -1.39 12.32 5.44
CA LEU A 207 -0.05 12.14 5.99
C LEU A 207 0.51 10.78 5.56
N GLU A 208 1.79 10.70 5.31
CA GLU A 208 2.46 9.43 5.06
C GLU A 208 3.06 8.86 6.35
N THR A 209 2.92 7.55 6.54
CA THR A 209 3.45 6.86 7.74
C THR A 209 4.95 7.02 7.90
N ILE A 210 5.71 7.05 6.79
CA ILE A 210 7.16 7.21 6.82
C ILE A 210 7.54 8.62 7.30
N GLU A 211 6.85 9.66 6.83
CA GLU A 211 7.12 11.05 7.22
C GLU A 211 6.71 11.35 8.66
N MET A 212 5.65 10.71 9.14
CA MET A 212 5.15 10.88 10.51
C MET A 212 6.08 10.25 11.56
N ASP A 213 6.91 9.28 11.18
CA ASP A 213 7.77 8.58 12.12
C ASP A 213 9.12 9.30 12.29
N PRO A 214 9.41 9.86 13.47
CA PRO A 214 10.66 10.59 13.71
C PRO A 214 11.91 9.71 13.58
N LEU A 215 11.78 8.39 13.69
CA LEU A 215 12.88 7.44 13.51
C LEU A 215 13.11 7.08 12.03
N LEU A 216 12.24 7.52 11.12
CA LEU A 216 12.34 7.31 9.67
C LEU A 216 12.66 8.58 8.88
N GLY A 217 13.01 9.70 9.55
CA GLY A 217 13.38 10.95 8.86
C GLY A 217 14.58 10.84 7.89
N TRP A 218 15.35 9.76 7.99
CA TRP A 218 16.42 9.43 7.05
C TRP A 218 15.90 8.88 5.71
N PHE A 219 14.69 8.31 5.63
CA PHE A 219 14.22 7.50 4.50
C PHE A 219 14.27 8.25 3.17
N TRP A 220 13.50 9.33 3.05
CA TRP A 220 13.45 10.13 1.83
C TRP A 220 14.74 10.91 1.57
N SER A 221 15.42 11.31 2.64
CA SER A 221 16.71 12.00 2.55
C SER A 221 17.80 11.09 1.95
N ASP A 222 17.81 9.82 2.33
CA ASP A 222 18.75 8.82 1.82
C ASP A 222 18.49 8.53 0.34
N ILE A 223 17.22 8.36 -0.06
CA ILE A 223 16.84 8.14 -1.47
C ILE A 223 17.31 9.32 -2.33
N LYS A 224 16.94 10.56 -1.97
CA LYS A 224 17.33 11.77 -2.70
C LYS A 224 18.86 11.90 -2.83
N ARG A 225 19.59 11.54 -1.76
CA ARG A 225 21.06 11.57 -1.78
C ARG A 225 21.65 10.53 -2.72
N LEU A 226 21.07 9.33 -2.78
CA LEU A 226 21.54 8.25 -3.65
C LEU A 226 21.22 8.53 -5.12
N GLU A 227 20.08 9.16 -5.42
CA GLU A 227 19.72 9.60 -6.77
C GLU A 227 20.66 10.70 -7.32
N ALA A 228 21.21 11.53 -6.43
CA ALA A 228 22.13 12.60 -6.80
C ALA A 228 23.55 12.13 -7.13
N VAL A 229 23.88 10.85 -6.94
CA VAL A 229 25.20 10.30 -7.28
C VAL A 229 25.19 9.90 -8.76
N PRO A 230 25.99 10.56 -9.63
CA PRO A 230 26.10 10.14 -11.01
C PRO A 230 26.71 8.74 -11.10
N ALA A 231 26.08 7.89 -11.90
CA ALA A 231 26.48 6.50 -12.17
C ALA A 231 27.88 6.41 -12.82
#